data_AF-Q51046-F1
#
_entry.id   AF-Q51046-F1
#
_cell.length_a   1.000
_cell.length_b   1.000
_cell.length_c   1.000
_cell.angle_alpha   90.00
_cell.angle_beta   90.00
_cell.angle_gamma   90.00
#
_symmetry.space_group_name_H-M   'P 1'
#
loop_
_entity.id
_entity.type
_entity.pdbx_description
1 polymer ?
#
loop_
_entity_poly.entity_id
_entity_poly.type
_entity_poly.pdbx_seq_one_letter_code
_entity_poly.pdbx_strand_id
1 'polypeptide(L)'
;KSAVTGYCPNHGKWPKDNTSAGVASPAEIKGKYVKSVTVAKGVVTAQMNPSGVNNEIKDKKLSLWAKRENGSVKWFCGQPVTRTDDAAKDAVTADAKDAIETKHLPSTCRDESSAG
;
A
#
# COMPACT_ATOMS: atom_id res chain seq x y z
N LYS A 1 -3.89 7.55 -2.13
CA LYS A 1 -4.62 6.99 -3.28
C LYS A 1 -4.59 7.95 -4.47
N SER A 2 -5.15 9.17 -4.37
CA SER A 2 -5.27 10.13 -5.48
C SER A 2 -3.96 10.42 -6.20
N ALA A 3 -2.86 10.65 -5.47
CA ALA A 3 -1.54 10.89 -6.05
C ALA A 3 -1.01 9.72 -6.91
N VAL A 4 -1.15 8.48 -6.39
CA VAL A 4 -0.75 7.26 -7.10
C VAL A 4 -1.65 6.99 -8.32
N THR A 5 -2.96 7.22 -8.16
CA THR A 5 -3.95 7.11 -9.24
C THR A 5 -3.79 8.18 -10.31
N GLY A 6 -3.35 9.40 -9.98
CA GLY A 6 -3.08 10.45 -10.97
C GLY A 6 -1.79 10.21 -11.75
N TYR A 7 -0.80 9.54 -11.12
CA TYR A 7 0.48 9.25 -11.78
C TYR A 7 0.35 8.17 -12.87
N CYS A 8 -0.40 7.09 -12.61
CA CYS A 8 -0.46 5.95 -13.54
C CYS A 8 -1.06 6.29 -14.92
N PRO A 9 -2.16 7.05 -15.06
CA PRO A 9 -2.70 7.47 -16.35
C PRO A 9 -1.76 8.40 -17.13
N ASN A 10 -1.05 9.30 -16.44
CA ASN A 10 -0.16 10.27 -17.08
C ASN A 10 1.18 9.68 -17.54
N HIS A 11 1.65 8.62 -16.86
CA HIS A 11 2.96 8.03 -17.11
C HIS A 11 2.92 6.58 -17.63
N GLY A 12 1.74 5.98 -17.72
CA GLY A 12 1.54 4.57 -18.11
C GLY A 12 2.09 3.54 -17.12
N LYS A 13 2.67 3.99 -16.00
CA LYS A 13 3.36 3.17 -15.00
C LYS A 13 3.06 3.65 -13.60
N TRP A 14 3.17 2.75 -12.62
CA TRP A 14 3.04 3.10 -11.21
C TRP A 14 4.23 3.93 -10.72
N PRO A 15 4.04 4.87 -9.78
CA PRO A 15 5.14 5.66 -9.23
C PRO A 15 6.08 4.77 -8.42
N LYS A 16 7.39 4.89 -8.68
CA LYS A 16 8.40 4.05 -8.03
C LYS A 16 8.49 4.28 -6.52
N ASP A 17 8.28 5.52 -6.07
CA ASP A 17 8.47 5.98 -4.70
C ASP A 17 7.53 7.16 -4.34
N ASN A 18 7.55 7.62 -3.09
CA ASN A 18 6.78 8.77 -2.59
C ASN A 18 7.02 10.03 -3.42
N THR A 19 8.28 10.33 -3.74
CA THR A 19 8.67 11.53 -4.48
C THR A 19 8.11 11.51 -5.89
N SER A 20 8.18 10.37 -6.58
CA SER A 20 7.60 10.19 -7.92
C SER A 20 6.08 10.33 -7.88
N ALA A 21 5.43 9.88 -6.81
CA ALA A 21 4.01 10.08 -6.60
C ALA A 21 3.64 11.53 -6.24
N GLY A 22 4.62 12.40 -5.95
CA GLY A 22 4.36 13.78 -5.52
C GLY A 22 3.83 13.88 -4.09
N VAL A 23 4.21 12.96 -3.20
CA VAL A 23 3.83 12.99 -1.78
C VAL A 23 5.06 13.12 -0.87
N ALA A 24 4.83 13.52 0.38
CA ALA A 24 5.88 13.70 1.37
C ALA A 24 6.70 12.41 1.60
N SER A 25 7.90 12.57 2.18
CA SER A 25 8.75 11.42 2.46
C SER A 25 8.09 10.45 3.45
N PRO A 26 8.45 9.16 3.46
CA PRO A 26 7.70 8.16 4.22
C PRO A 26 7.54 8.47 5.72
N ALA A 27 8.58 9.01 6.34
CA ALA A 27 8.60 9.33 7.77
C ALA A 27 7.83 10.63 8.12
N GLU A 28 7.52 11.46 7.11
CA GLU A 28 6.70 12.65 7.29
C GLU A 28 5.20 12.32 7.24
N ILE A 29 4.82 11.23 6.55
CA ILE A 29 3.45 10.72 6.53
C ILE A 29 3.24 9.81 7.75
N LYS A 30 2.96 10.44 8.90
CA LYS A 30 2.77 9.78 10.19
C LYS A 30 1.52 10.29 10.91
N GLY A 31 1.08 9.56 11.93
CA GLY A 31 -0.04 9.94 12.78
C GLY A 31 0.01 9.24 14.13
N LYS A 32 -1.07 9.37 14.91
CA LYS A 32 -1.15 8.81 16.28
C LYS A 32 -0.79 7.32 16.34
N TYR A 33 -1.21 6.53 15.34
CA TYR A 33 -1.00 5.08 15.29
C TYR A 33 -0.13 4.60 14.13
N VAL A 34 0.27 5.51 13.23
CA VAL A 34 1.02 5.19 12.01
C VAL A 34 2.39 5.85 12.09
N LYS A 35 3.43 5.02 11.92
CA LYS A 35 4.83 5.44 11.97
C LYS A 35 5.28 6.08 10.67
N SER A 36 4.89 5.47 9.55
CA SER A 36 5.29 5.91 8.20
C SER A 36 4.36 5.32 7.15
N VAL A 37 4.28 6.00 6.01
CA VAL A 37 3.60 5.50 4.81
C VAL A 37 4.55 5.55 3.61
N THR A 38 4.88 4.38 3.10
CA THR A 38 5.79 4.21 1.97
C THR A 38 5.01 3.89 0.71
N VAL A 39 5.33 4.57 -0.38
CA VAL A 39 4.92 4.20 -1.73
C VAL A 39 6.09 3.45 -2.36
N ALA A 40 5.84 2.25 -2.88
CA ALA A 40 6.80 1.46 -3.63
C ALA A 40 6.09 0.88 -4.85
N LYS A 41 6.45 1.37 -6.04
CA LYS A 41 5.86 0.90 -7.33
C LYS A 41 4.32 0.94 -7.30
N GLY A 42 3.76 2.01 -6.75
CA GLY A 42 2.32 2.21 -6.59
C GLY A 42 1.63 1.36 -5.52
N VAL A 43 2.35 0.50 -4.79
CA VAL A 43 1.86 -0.09 -3.54
C VAL A 43 2.10 0.90 -2.42
N VAL A 44 1.08 1.15 -1.61
CA VAL A 44 1.14 2.04 -0.45
C VAL A 44 1.13 1.19 0.81
N THR A 45 2.23 1.16 1.55
CA THR A 45 2.36 0.37 2.79
C THR A 45 2.41 1.30 3.99
N ALA A 46 1.49 1.08 4.94
CA ALA A 46 1.48 1.78 6.21
C ALA A 46 2.13 0.89 7.28
N GLN A 47 3.08 1.46 8.03
CA GLN A 47 3.66 0.81 9.21
C GLN A 47 3.03 1.37 10.48
N MET A 48 2.57 0.50 11.37
CA MET A 48 2.01 0.87 12.66
C MET A 48 3.10 1.35 13.63
N ASN A 49 2.74 2.23 14.55
CA ASN A 49 3.66 2.71 15.58
C ASN A 49 4.14 1.57 16.50
N PRO A 50 5.38 1.63 17.01
CA PRO A 50 5.89 0.67 17.99
C PRO A 50 5.27 0.84 19.38
N SER A 51 4.65 2.00 19.64
CA SER A 51 4.08 2.40 20.93
C SER A 51 2.70 3.04 20.75
N GLY A 52 1.84 2.94 21.78
CA GLY A 52 0.50 3.54 21.74
C GLY A 52 -0.50 2.83 20.83
N VAL A 53 -0.20 1.59 20.45
CA VAL A 53 -1.08 0.68 19.69
C VAL A 53 -1.17 -0.67 20.41
N ASN A 54 -2.11 -1.52 20.00
CA ASN A 54 -2.22 -2.88 20.53
C ASN A 54 -0.93 -3.69 20.25
N ASN A 55 -0.50 -4.50 21.23
CA ASN A 55 0.70 -5.33 21.13
C ASN A 55 0.70 -6.28 19.92
N GLU A 56 -0.47 -6.71 19.47
CA GLU A 56 -0.62 -7.61 18.32
C GLU A 56 -0.48 -6.90 16.97
N ILE A 57 -0.44 -5.57 16.93
CA ILE A 57 -0.31 -4.76 15.70
C ILE A 57 0.89 -3.80 15.69
N LYS A 58 1.63 -3.67 16.80
CA LYS A 58 2.82 -2.80 16.86
C LYS A 58 3.86 -3.26 15.83
N ASP A 59 4.50 -2.29 15.17
CA ASP A 59 5.47 -2.49 14.09
C ASP A 59 4.96 -3.29 12.87
N LYS A 60 3.69 -3.71 12.86
CA LYS A 60 3.07 -4.43 11.76
C LYS A 60 2.65 -3.50 10.61
N LYS A 61 2.29 -4.11 9.49
CA LYS A 61 2.02 -3.43 8.22
C LYS A 61 0.72 -3.89 7.56
N LEU A 62 0.14 -2.99 6.79
CA LEU A 62 -0.88 -3.28 5.78
C LEU A 62 -0.52 -2.57 4.48
N SER A 63 -1.03 -3.07 3.37
CA SER A 63 -0.84 -2.44 2.06
C SER A 63 -2.16 -2.09 1.40
N LEU A 64 -2.10 -1.03 0.59
CA LEU A 64 -3.09 -0.69 -0.41
C LEU A 64 -2.43 -0.74 -1.77
N TRP A 65 -3.07 -1.38 -2.73
CA TRP A 65 -2.58 -1.43 -4.11
C TRP A 65 -3.75 -1.23 -5.06
N ALA A 66 -3.43 -0.88 -6.29
CA ALA A 66 -4.44 -0.72 -7.33
C ALA A 66 -4.11 -1.54 -8.56
N LYS A 67 -5.15 -1.95 -9.28
CA LYS A 67 -5.08 -2.56 -10.61
C LYS A 67 -5.82 -1.65 -11.60
N ARG A 68 -5.39 -1.61 -12.86
CA ARG A 68 -6.12 -0.87 -13.90
C ARG A 68 -7.32 -1.70 -14.36
N GLU A 69 -8.47 -1.05 -14.50
CA GLU A 69 -9.70 -1.65 -15.02
C GLU A 69 -10.37 -0.66 -15.98
N ASN A 70 -10.40 -0.98 -17.29
CA ASN A 70 -11.18 -0.28 -18.32
C ASN A 70 -11.19 1.26 -18.21
N GLY A 71 -10.02 1.89 -18.19
CA GLY A 71 -9.90 3.36 -18.11
C GLY A 71 -10.02 3.93 -16.69
N SER A 72 -10.12 3.08 -15.68
CA SER A 72 -10.14 3.43 -14.26
C SER A 72 -9.11 2.61 -13.47
N VAL A 73 -9.02 2.83 -12.16
CA VAL A 73 -8.24 1.98 -11.26
C VAL A 73 -9.11 1.50 -10.11
N LYS A 74 -9.01 0.20 -9.81
CA LYS A 74 -9.64 -0.41 -8.65
C LYS A 74 -8.61 -0.57 -7.54
N TRP A 75 -8.96 -0.14 -6.34
CA TRP A 75 -8.09 -0.23 -5.16
C TRP A 75 -8.47 -1.42 -4.29
N PHE A 76 -7.44 -2.04 -3.73
CA PHE A 76 -7.51 -3.14 -2.79
C PHE A 76 -6.79 -2.74 -1.50
N CYS A 77 -7.12 -3.41 -0.41
CA CYS A 77 -6.55 -3.19 0.91
C CYS A 77 -6.44 -4.52 1.64
N GLY A 78 -5.27 -4.80 2.22
CA GLY A 78 -5.04 -6.07 2.88
C GLY A 78 -3.69 -6.16 3.56
N GLN A 79 -3.25 -7.40 3.76
CA GLN A 79 -1.91 -7.69 4.23
C GLN A 79 -0.86 -7.12 3.27
N PRO A 80 0.40 -6.97 3.71
CA PRO A 80 1.41 -6.35 2.87
C PRO A 80 1.63 -7.15 1.58
N VAL A 81 1.88 -6.40 0.52
CA VAL A 81 2.16 -6.92 -0.82
C VAL A 81 3.29 -6.13 -1.43
N THR A 82 3.93 -6.70 -2.44
CA THR A 82 4.98 -6.05 -3.24
C THR A 82 4.61 -6.13 -4.72
N ARG A 83 5.12 -5.17 -5.50
CA ARG A 83 5.03 -5.18 -6.96
C ARG A 83 6.42 -5.34 -7.56
N THR A 84 6.55 -6.13 -8.61
CA THR A 84 7.81 -6.34 -9.33
C THR A 84 8.11 -5.17 -10.28
N ASP A 85 9.35 -5.08 -10.79
CA ASP A 85 9.84 -3.96 -11.62
C ASP A 85 9.24 -3.86 -13.03
N ASP A 86 8.24 -4.68 -13.35
CA ASP A 86 7.57 -4.60 -14.63
C ASP A 86 6.50 -3.49 -14.59
N ALA A 87 6.84 -2.34 -15.16
CA ALA A 87 5.98 -1.16 -15.24
C ALA A 87 4.61 -1.44 -15.91
N ALA A 88 4.50 -2.52 -16.69
CA ALA A 88 3.26 -2.94 -17.33
C ALA A 88 2.38 -3.85 -16.45
N LYS A 89 2.89 -4.42 -15.35
CA LYS A 89 2.16 -5.39 -14.54
C LYS A 89 1.45 -4.74 -13.35
N ASP A 90 0.14 -4.96 -13.31
CA ASP A 90 -0.71 -4.53 -12.19
C ASP A 90 -0.74 -5.53 -11.03
N ALA A 91 -0.29 -6.76 -11.29
CA ALA A 91 -0.19 -7.82 -10.30
C ALA A 91 0.72 -7.43 -9.13
N VAL A 92 0.39 -7.98 -7.96
CA VAL A 92 1.18 -7.88 -6.74
C VAL A 92 1.37 -9.29 -6.18
N THR A 93 2.40 -9.46 -5.36
CA THR A 93 2.69 -10.69 -4.63
C THR A 93 2.60 -10.44 -3.14
N ALA A 94 2.09 -11.41 -2.38
CA ALA A 94 2.05 -11.31 -0.93
C ALA A 94 3.44 -11.07 -0.34
N ASP A 95 3.52 -10.16 0.63
CA ASP A 95 4.67 -9.92 1.49
C ASP A 95 4.21 -10.13 2.93
N ALA A 96 4.32 -11.36 3.41
CA ALA A 96 3.82 -11.73 4.74
C ALA A 96 4.64 -11.08 5.89
N LYS A 97 5.69 -10.33 5.58
CA LYS A 97 6.59 -9.75 6.59
C LYS A 97 5.88 -8.68 7.41
N ASP A 98 5.89 -8.88 8.72
CA ASP A 98 5.25 -8.00 9.71
C ASP A 98 3.76 -7.76 9.40
N ALA A 99 3.06 -8.71 8.77
CA ALA A 99 1.68 -8.53 8.35
C ALA A 99 0.72 -8.42 9.55
N ILE A 100 -0.15 -7.41 9.54
CA ILE A 100 -1.29 -7.36 10.47
C ILE A 100 -2.15 -8.62 10.24
N GLU A 101 -2.51 -9.30 11.34
CA GLU A 101 -3.41 -10.45 11.26
C GLU A 101 -4.79 -10.01 10.78
N THR A 102 -5.42 -10.83 9.94
CA THR A 102 -6.71 -10.51 9.31
C THR A 102 -7.82 -10.18 10.31
N LYS A 103 -7.78 -10.75 11.53
CA LYS A 103 -8.71 -10.43 12.62
C LYS A 103 -8.66 -8.97 13.06
N HIS A 104 -7.53 -8.28 12.89
CA HIS A 104 -7.36 -6.86 13.21
C HIS A 104 -7.60 -5.94 12.01
N LEU A 105 -7.72 -6.50 10.80
CA LEU A 105 -8.07 -5.71 9.63
C LEU A 105 -9.59 -5.49 9.60
N PRO A 106 -10.07 -4.28 9.26
CA PRO A 106 -11.48 -4.05 8.93
C PRO A 106 -11.93 -5.00 7.81
N SER A 107 -13.22 -5.33 7.75
CA SER A 107 -13.77 -6.23 6.72
C SER A 107 -13.47 -5.75 5.29
N THR A 108 -13.38 -4.44 5.08
CA THR A 108 -13.07 -3.79 3.79
C THR A 108 -11.58 -3.73 3.45
N CYS A 109 -10.72 -4.30 4.31
CA CYS A 109 -9.27 -4.33 4.10
C CYS A 109 -8.71 -5.74 4.33
N ARG A 110 -9.36 -6.74 3.74
CA ARG A 110 -8.97 -8.16 3.82
C ARG A 110 -8.80 -8.77 2.43
N ASP A 111 -8.50 -7.95 1.42
CA ASP A 111 -8.29 -8.43 0.07
C ASP A 111 -7.03 -9.30 0.00
N GLU A 112 -7.13 -10.41 -0.73
CA GLU A 112 -5.96 -11.25 -1.06
C GLU A 112 -5.11 -10.57 -2.13
N SER A 113 -3.80 -10.83 -2.14
CA SER A 113 -2.90 -10.29 -3.18
C SER A 113 -3.32 -10.65 -4.63
N SER A 114 -4.05 -11.75 -4.78
CA SER A 114 -4.64 -12.25 -6.03
C SER A 114 -5.92 -11.51 -6.46
N ALA A 115 -6.58 -10.77 -5.55
CA ALA A 115 -7.90 -10.18 -5.77
C ALA A 115 -7.96 -9.35 -7.05
N GLY A 116 -8.89 -9.69 -7.94
CA GLY A 116 -9.15 -9.08 -9.25
C GLY A 116 -10.33 -8.12 -9.19
#